data_AF-A0A3D3YXS7-F1
#
_entry.id   AF-A0A3D3YXS7-F1
#
_cell.length_a   1.000
_cell.length_b   1.000
_cell.length_c   1.000
_cell.angle_alpha   90.00
_cell.angle_beta   90.00
_cell.angle_gamma   90.00
#
_symmetry.space_group_name_H-M   'P 1'
#
loop_
_entity.id
_entity.type
_entity.pdbx_description
1 polymer ?
#
loop_
_entity_poly.entity_id
_entity_poly.type
_entity_poly.pdbx_seq_one_letter_code
_entity_poly.pdbx_strand_id
1 'polypeptide(L)'
;MDAPRSRTREERMNPKAQIKKVDDLQQRKRWLGFPFAVVKKFGDDQAGNLAALIAYYGFFSMFPLLLVFVTLLGMLLHGSGLQTQIQNSVLNQFPVIGTELKLGKLSGNGIALGIGILTALWAGLGVTQAAQNAMNTVWDVPKKERPNFIQSRLRGLVMLVVLGTITVASAVVSGLGAAGSGLGVILRIVAFLGGFVLNLALFLLAYRILADRKLSWADFFPGTAVAAALWVVLQFVG
;
A
#
# COMPACT_ATOMS: atom_id res chain seq x y z
N MET A 1 -60.08 -32.05 10.40
CA MET A 1 -58.97 -32.43 9.51
C MET A 1 -58.73 -31.25 8.57
N ASP A 2 -57.89 -30.30 8.98
CA ASP A 2 -57.57 -29.11 8.18
C ASP A 2 -56.34 -29.38 7.32
N ALA A 3 -56.47 -29.22 6.01
CA ALA A 3 -55.40 -29.43 5.05
C ALA A 3 -54.30 -28.36 5.19
N PRO A 4 -53.02 -28.71 5.01
CA PRO A 4 -51.93 -27.74 5.07
C PRO A 4 -52.02 -26.79 3.87
N ARG A 5 -52.28 -25.51 4.14
CA ARG A 5 -52.32 -24.43 3.15
C ARG A 5 -50.99 -24.41 2.37
N SER A 6 -51.05 -24.83 1.11
CA SER A 6 -49.94 -24.73 0.16
C SER A 6 -49.64 -23.25 -0.07
N ARG A 7 -48.54 -22.74 0.51
CA ARG A 7 -48.04 -21.39 0.23
C ARG A 7 -47.90 -21.21 -1.28
N THR A 8 -48.65 -20.26 -1.85
CA THR A 8 -48.69 -19.97 -3.28
C THR A 8 -47.30 -19.54 -3.76
N ARG A 9 -46.97 -19.88 -5.01
CA ARG A 9 -45.66 -19.65 -5.63
C ARG A 9 -45.23 -18.17 -5.61
N GLU A 10 -46.18 -17.25 -5.57
CA GLU A 10 -45.99 -15.79 -5.44
C GLU A 10 -45.32 -15.39 -4.11
N GLU A 11 -45.63 -16.08 -3.01
CA GLU A 11 -45.07 -15.77 -1.69
C GLU A 11 -43.57 -16.13 -1.62
N ARG A 12 -43.11 -17.06 -2.47
CA ARG A 12 -41.69 -17.42 -2.60
C ARG A 12 -40.87 -16.40 -3.39
N MET A 13 -41.53 -15.57 -4.20
CA MET A 13 -40.93 -14.60 -5.14
C MET A 13 -41.10 -13.15 -4.66
N ASN A 14 -41.43 -12.92 -3.38
CA ASN A 14 -41.47 -11.57 -2.82
C ASN A 14 -40.05 -11.12 -2.39
N PRO A 15 -39.45 -10.12 -3.06
CA PRO A 15 -38.08 -9.67 -2.75
C PRO A 15 -37.93 -9.23 -1.30
N LYS A 16 -38.97 -8.61 -0.72
CA LYS A 16 -38.95 -8.16 0.68
C LYS A 16 -38.93 -9.33 1.66
N ALA A 17 -39.64 -10.42 1.37
CA ALA A 17 -39.64 -11.61 2.20
C ALA A 17 -38.31 -12.39 2.11
N GLN A 18 -37.65 -12.35 0.94
CA GLN A 18 -36.32 -12.92 0.76
C GLN A 18 -35.25 -12.12 1.49
N ILE A 19 -35.27 -10.79 1.39
CA ILE A 19 -34.36 -9.90 2.14
C ILE A 19 -34.51 -10.14 3.65
N LYS A 20 -35.75 -10.22 4.16
CA LYS A 20 -36.01 -10.44 5.58
C LYS A 20 -35.50 -11.80 6.08
N LYS A 21 -35.60 -12.85 5.26
CA LYS A 21 -35.02 -14.18 5.59
C LYS A 21 -33.49 -14.16 5.62
N VAL A 22 -32.85 -13.43 4.71
CA VAL A 22 -31.39 -13.28 4.70
C VAL A 22 -30.94 -12.49 5.93
N ASP A 23 -31.65 -11.41 6.28
CA ASP A 23 -31.40 -10.60 7.48
C ASP A 23 -31.58 -11.42 8.77
N ASP A 24 -32.66 -12.19 8.89
CA ASP A 24 -32.89 -13.09 10.04
C ASP A 24 -31.80 -14.17 10.16
N LEU A 25 -31.33 -14.73 9.03
CA LEU A 25 -30.22 -15.70 9.02
C LEU A 25 -28.89 -15.06 9.42
N GLN A 26 -28.64 -13.83 8.95
CA GLN A 26 -27.46 -13.03 9.29
C GLN A 26 -27.43 -12.69 10.79
N GLN A 27 -28.56 -12.25 11.35
CA GLN A 27 -28.67 -11.89 12.77
C GLN A 27 -28.55 -13.11 13.70
N ARG A 28 -29.00 -14.29 13.25
CA ARG A 28 -28.89 -15.54 14.02
C ARG A 28 -27.48 -16.14 14.04
N LYS A 29 -26.67 -15.94 13.00
CA LYS A 29 -25.32 -16.53 12.88
C LYS A 29 -24.24 -15.43 12.82
N ARG A 30 -23.72 -15.06 13.99
CA ARG A 30 -22.71 -14.00 14.18
C ARG A 30 -21.46 -14.15 13.29
N TRP A 31 -21.07 -15.38 12.95
CA TRP A 31 -19.93 -15.66 12.05
C TRP A 31 -20.20 -15.33 10.56
N LEU A 32 -21.46 -15.40 10.11
CA LEU A 32 -21.87 -14.94 8.76
C LEU A 32 -22.16 -13.44 8.74
N GLY A 33 -22.64 -12.90 9.87
CA GLY A 33 -22.92 -11.48 10.02
C GLY A 33 -21.69 -10.59 9.87
N PHE A 34 -20.53 -11.03 10.36
CA PHE A 34 -19.31 -10.22 10.31
C PHE A 34 -18.78 -10.00 8.87
N PRO A 35 -18.53 -11.03 8.04
CA PRO A 35 -18.09 -10.82 6.66
C PRO A 35 -19.07 -10.00 5.82
N PHE A 36 -20.38 -10.24 5.99
CA PHE A 36 -21.40 -9.45 5.30
C PHE A 36 -21.37 -7.97 5.74
N ALA A 37 -21.22 -7.71 7.03
CA ALA A 37 -21.09 -6.34 7.56
C ALA A 37 -19.84 -5.63 7.00
N VAL A 38 -18.73 -6.34 6.85
CA VAL A 38 -17.50 -5.80 6.24
C VAL A 38 -17.74 -5.43 4.77
N VAL A 39 -18.34 -6.32 3.98
CA VAL A 39 -18.64 -6.05 2.55
C VAL A 39 -19.62 -4.88 2.41
N LYS A 40 -20.65 -4.84 3.25
CA LYS A 40 -21.62 -3.75 3.25
C LYS A 40 -20.97 -2.42 3.62
N LYS A 41 -20.19 -2.38 4.71
CA LYS A 41 -19.47 -1.17 5.12
C LYS A 41 -18.47 -0.72 4.04
N PHE A 42 -17.76 -1.64 3.40
CA PHE A 42 -16.86 -1.33 2.29
C PHE A 42 -17.58 -0.61 1.13
N GLY A 43 -18.80 -1.05 0.81
CA GLY A 43 -19.66 -0.38 -0.17
C GLY A 43 -20.18 0.98 0.30
N ASP A 44 -20.70 1.04 1.52
CA ASP A 44 -21.26 2.25 2.13
C ASP A 44 -20.20 3.37 2.23
N ASP A 45 -18.95 3.02 2.56
CA ASP A 45 -17.81 3.95 2.64
C ASP A 45 -17.20 4.32 1.28
N GLN A 46 -17.72 3.73 0.18
CA GLN A 46 -17.12 3.82 -1.16
C GLN A 46 -15.63 3.47 -1.16
N ALA A 47 -15.24 2.48 -0.36
CA ALA A 47 -13.84 2.13 -0.12
C ALA A 47 -13.09 1.71 -1.41
N GLY A 48 -13.81 1.21 -2.42
CA GLY A 48 -13.25 0.99 -3.77
C GLY A 48 -12.76 2.27 -4.44
N ASN A 49 -13.50 3.38 -4.33
CA ASN A 49 -13.09 4.68 -4.88
C ASN A 49 -11.87 5.23 -4.12
N LEU A 50 -11.86 5.05 -2.79
CA LEU A 50 -10.73 5.46 -1.95
C LEU A 50 -9.46 4.68 -2.29
N ALA A 51 -9.57 3.36 -2.48
CA ALA A 51 -8.45 2.51 -2.91
C ALA A 51 -7.95 2.90 -4.30
N ALA A 52 -8.86 3.15 -5.25
CA ALA A 52 -8.51 3.63 -6.59
C ALA A 52 -7.79 4.99 -6.55
N LEU A 53 -8.20 5.90 -5.67
CA LEU A 53 -7.55 7.21 -5.50
C LEU A 53 -6.12 7.07 -4.96
N ILE A 54 -5.91 6.20 -3.96
CA ILE A 54 -4.56 5.90 -3.45
C ILE A 54 -3.69 5.30 -4.56
N ALA A 55 -4.22 4.33 -5.30
CA ALA A 55 -3.51 3.68 -6.40
C ALA A 55 -3.16 4.66 -7.53
N TYR A 56 -4.10 5.55 -7.89
CA TYR A 56 -3.88 6.61 -8.88
C TYR A 56 -2.71 7.51 -8.49
N TYR A 57 -2.73 8.08 -7.28
CA TYR A 57 -1.62 8.92 -6.81
C TYR A 57 -0.32 8.11 -6.68
N GLY A 58 -0.40 6.84 -6.25
CA GLY A 58 0.75 5.95 -6.12
C GLY A 58 1.43 5.72 -7.46
N PHE A 59 0.65 5.38 -8.49
CA PHE A 59 1.13 5.19 -9.86
C PHE A 59 1.80 6.46 -10.41
N PHE A 60 1.14 7.61 -10.29
CA PHE A 60 1.73 8.88 -10.73
C PHE A 60 3.00 9.25 -9.95
N SER A 61 3.12 8.87 -8.69
CA SER A 61 4.33 9.11 -7.88
C SER A 61 5.53 8.26 -8.29
N MET A 62 5.33 7.16 -9.04
CA MET A 62 6.43 6.32 -9.50
C MET A 62 7.33 7.04 -10.53
N PHE A 63 6.77 7.86 -11.43
CA PHE A 63 7.57 8.52 -12.46
C PHE A 63 8.61 9.50 -11.90
N PRO A 64 8.25 10.45 -11.00
CA PRO A 64 9.25 11.33 -10.39
C PRO A 64 10.24 10.56 -9.51
N LEU A 65 9.78 9.51 -8.82
CA LEU A 65 10.65 8.70 -7.97
C LEU A 65 11.69 7.92 -8.77
N LEU A 66 11.30 7.36 -9.92
CA LEU A 66 12.21 6.74 -10.89
C LEU A 66 13.21 7.75 -11.44
N LEU A 67 12.76 8.97 -11.77
CA LEU A 67 13.66 10.04 -12.23
C LEU A 67 14.72 10.38 -11.18
N VAL A 68 14.31 10.57 -9.92
CA VAL A 68 15.23 10.81 -8.80
C VAL A 68 16.20 9.63 -8.65
N PHE A 69 15.70 8.41 -8.68
CA PHE A 69 16.50 7.20 -8.54
C PHE A 69 17.57 7.08 -9.64
N VAL A 70 17.19 7.24 -10.91
CA VAL A 70 18.13 7.18 -12.05
C VAL A 70 19.14 8.32 -11.98
N THR A 71 18.71 9.53 -11.59
CA THR A 71 19.60 10.69 -11.44
C THR A 71 20.63 10.47 -10.33
N LEU A 72 20.19 9.98 -9.16
CA LEU A 72 21.07 9.63 -8.06
C LEU A 72 22.05 8.53 -8.45
N LEU A 73 21.58 7.43 -9.05
CA LEU A 73 22.46 6.38 -9.55
C LEU A 73 23.50 6.91 -10.54
N GLY A 74 23.08 7.75 -11.49
CA GLY A 74 23.98 8.37 -12.46
C GLY A 74 25.07 9.23 -11.82
N MET A 75 24.76 9.91 -10.71
CA MET A 75 25.74 10.69 -9.94
C MET A 75 26.66 9.81 -9.09
N LEU A 76 26.10 8.84 -8.35
CA LEU A 76 26.90 7.97 -7.48
C LEU A 76 27.83 7.03 -8.25
N LEU A 77 27.40 6.57 -9.43
CA LEU A 77 28.17 5.64 -10.26
C LEU A 77 29.09 6.35 -11.25
N HIS A 78 29.03 7.68 -11.36
CA HIS A 78 29.78 8.43 -12.35
C HIS A 78 31.29 8.15 -12.24
N GLY A 79 31.89 7.59 -13.30
CA GLY A 79 33.32 7.27 -13.34
C GLY A 79 33.72 5.99 -12.59
N SER A 80 32.77 5.22 -12.07
CA SER A 80 33.03 3.90 -11.46
C SER A 80 32.94 2.77 -12.49
N GLY A 81 33.75 1.72 -12.34
CA GLY A 81 33.63 0.50 -13.15
C GLY A 81 32.29 -0.24 -12.98
N LEU A 82 31.54 0.04 -11.90
CA LEU A 82 30.18 -0.47 -11.69
C LEU A 82 29.15 0.16 -12.64
N GLN A 83 29.41 1.37 -13.15
CA GLN A 83 28.51 2.04 -14.10
C GLN A 83 28.29 1.17 -15.34
N THR A 84 29.36 0.58 -15.86
CA THR A 84 29.32 -0.29 -17.05
C THR A 84 28.63 -1.62 -16.74
N GLN A 85 28.82 -2.19 -15.55
CA GLN A 85 28.15 -3.44 -15.15
C GLN A 85 26.63 -3.27 -14.97
N ILE A 86 26.19 -2.17 -14.36
CA ILE A 86 24.77 -1.87 -14.18
C ILE A 86 24.12 -1.51 -15.51
N GLN A 87 24.79 -0.71 -16.36
CA GLN A 87 24.32 -0.45 -17.72
C GLN A 87 24.12 -1.75 -18.49
N ASN A 88 25.12 -2.64 -18.51
CA ASN A 88 25.01 -3.92 -19.21
C ASN A 88 23.89 -4.80 -18.64
N SER A 89 23.70 -4.81 -17.32
CA SER A 89 22.63 -5.59 -16.67
C SER A 89 21.24 -5.06 -17.02
N VAL A 90 21.04 -3.73 -16.98
CA VAL A 90 19.76 -3.08 -17.31
C VAL A 90 19.46 -3.17 -18.82
N LEU A 91 20.47 -2.99 -19.67
CA LEU A 91 20.36 -3.11 -21.13
C LEU A 91 20.00 -4.54 -21.56
N ASN A 92 20.53 -5.54 -20.87
CA ASN A 92 20.19 -6.95 -21.13
C ASN A 92 18.76 -7.31 -20.69
N GLN A 93 18.24 -6.68 -19.64
CA GLN A 93 16.87 -6.93 -19.16
C GLN A 93 15.80 -6.09 -19.89
N PHE A 94 16.17 -4.91 -20.38
CA PHE A 94 15.25 -3.98 -21.04
C PHE A 94 15.86 -3.43 -22.35
N PRO A 95 15.98 -4.27 -23.41
CA PRO A 95 16.62 -3.89 -24.67
C PRO A 95 15.92 -2.72 -25.39
N VAL A 96 14.65 -2.45 -25.09
CA VAL A 96 13.85 -1.38 -25.72
C VAL A 96 14.20 0.02 -25.16
N ILE A 97 14.78 0.13 -23.97
CA ILE A 97 15.04 1.43 -23.31
C ILE A 97 16.52 1.87 -23.48
N GLY A 98 17.35 1.04 -24.11
CA GLY A 98 18.80 1.16 -24.04
C GLY A 98 19.44 2.36 -24.71
N THR A 99 18.78 2.99 -25.68
CA THR A 99 19.30 4.18 -26.38
C THR A 99 19.04 5.48 -25.63
N GLU A 100 17.96 5.54 -24.84
CA GLU A 100 17.57 6.71 -24.04
C GLU A 100 18.21 6.70 -22.64
N LEU A 101 18.45 5.50 -22.08
CA LEU A 101 19.05 5.31 -20.76
C LEU A 101 20.60 5.39 -20.74
N LYS A 102 21.19 6.20 -21.62
CA LYS A 102 22.62 6.54 -21.48
C LYS A 102 22.78 7.36 -20.20
N LEU A 103 23.06 6.71 -19.07
CA LEU A 103 23.30 7.36 -17.77
C LEU A 103 24.39 8.46 -17.87
N GLY A 104 25.27 8.41 -18.88
CA GLY A 104 26.23 9.47 -19.17
C GLY A 104 25.64 10.81 -19.64
N LYS A 105 24.40 10.85 -20.16
CA LYS A 105 23.68 12.10 -20.49
C LYS A 105 22.97 12.71 -19.28
N LEU A 106 22.72 11.93 -18.21
CA LEU A 106 22.36 12.44 -16.89
C LEU A 106 23.64 12.76 -16.11
N SER A 107 24.53 13.57 -16.69
CA SER A 107 25.64 14.13 -15.95
C SER A 107 25.08 15.13 -14.93
N GLY A 108 24.99 14.71 -13.67
CA GLY A 108 24.95 15.54 -12.46
C GLY A 108 24.28 16.91 -12.55
N ASN A 109 23.10 17.02 -13.15
CA ASN A 109 22.38 18.28 -13.16
C ASN A 109 21.60 18.40 -11.85
N GLY A 110 22.18 19.12 -10.87
CA GLY A 110 21.54 19.37 -9.57
C GLY A 110 20.15 20.01 -9.70
N ILE A 111 19.87 20.73 -10.78
CA ILE A 111 18.55 21.29 -11.08
C ILE A 111 17.56 20.17 -11.42
N ALA A 112 17.95 19.20 -12.24
CA ALA A 112 17.09 18.06 -12.58
C ALA A 112 16.80 17.18 -11.35
N LEU A 113 17.80 16.97 -10.48
CA LEU A 113 17.60 16.30 -9.19
C LEU A 113 16.63 17.10 -8.31
N GLY A 114 16.83 18.41 -8.19
CA GLY A 114 15.97 19.27 -7.38
C GLY A 114 14.51 19.25 -7.85
N ILE A 115 14.27 19.37 -9.16
CA ILE A 115 12.95 19.25 -9.75
C ILE A 115 12.37 17.85 -9.47
N GLY A 116 13.14 16.80 -9.71
CA GLY A 116 12.72 15.43 -9.44
C GLY A 116 12.29 15.21 -7.98
N ILE A 117 13.08 15.67 -7.02
CA ILE A 117 12.78 15.56 -5.59
C ILE A 117 11.51 16.35 -5.25
N LEU A 118 11.38 17.59 -5.75
CA LEU A 118 10.19 18.41 -5.48
C LEU A 118 8.93 17.78 -6.06
N THR A 119 8.99 17.25 -7.28
CA THR A 119 7.85 16.57 -7.91
C THR A 119 7.54 15.24 -7.22
N ALA A 120 8.56 14.47 -6.82
CA ALA A 120 8.38 13.21 -6.08
C ALA A 120 7.77 13.46 -4.70
N LEU A 121 8.25 14.48 -3.99
CA LEU A 121 7.64 14.93 -2.75
C LEU A 121 6.19 15.32 -3.02
N TRP A 122 5.91 16.23 -3.96
CA TRP A 122 4.54 16.65 -4.25
C TRP A 122 3.59 15.47 -4.54
N ALA A 123 4.01 14.53 -5.39
CA ALA A 123 3.24 13.35 -5.76
C ALA A 123 3.02 12.38 -4.59
N GLY A 124 4.08 12.02 -3.86
CA GLY A 124 3.98 11.12 -2.69
C GLY A 124 3.08 11.70 -1.60
N LEU A 125 3.08 13.02 -1.46
CA LEU A 125 2.27 13.71 -0.49
C LEU A 125 0.80 13.76 -0.92
N GLY A 126 0.51 13.60 -2.23
CA GLY A 126 -0.83 13.25 -2.73
C GLY A 126 -1.27 11.85 -2.29
N VAL A 127 -0.39 10.85 -2.37
CA VAL A 127 -0.66 9.47 -1.88
C VAL A 127 -1.03 9.48 -0.40
N THR A 128 -0.22 10.15 0.42
CA THR A 128 -0.47 10.21 1.88
C THR A 128 -1.77 10.93 2.22
N GLN A 129 -2.17 11.95 1.45
CA GLN A 129 -3.46 12.62 1.63
C GLN A 129 -4.64 11.72 1.24
N ALA A 130 -4.54 11.00 0.12
CA ALA A 130 -5.55 10.03 -0.29
C ALA A 130 -5.71 8.94 0.78
N ALA A 131 -4.60 8.46 1.33
CA ALA A 131 -4.59 7.45 2.38
C ALA A 131 -5.14 7.98 3.72
N GLN A 132 -4.80 9.21 4.13
CA GLN A 132 -5.42 9.88 5.30
C GLN A 132 -6.93 10.02 5.11
N ASN A 133 -7.39 10.43 3.92
CA ASN A 133 -8.81 10.55 3.62
C ASN A 133 -9.52 9.19 3.66
N ALA A 134 -8.87 8.13 3.17
CA ALA A 134 -9.41 6.78 3.24
C ALA A 134 -9.56 6.31 4.69
N MET A 135 -8.52 6.46 5.50
CA MET A 135 -8.56 6.10 6.93
C MET A 135 -9.65 6.86 7.68
N ASN A 136 -9.75 8.17 7.46
CA ASN A 136 -10.74 9.00 8.12
C ASN A 136 -12.18 8.71 7.68
N THR A 137 -12.37 8.23 6.45
CA THR A 137 -13.69 7.84 5.96
C THR A 137 -14.11 6.49 6.54
N VAL A 138 -13.25 5.47 6.44
CA VAL A 138 -13.54 4.12 6.95
C VAL A 138 -13.77 4.10 8.47
N TRP A 139 -13.08 4.99 9.20
CA TRP A 139 -13.24 5.14 10.65
C TRP A 139 -14.30 6.15 11.08
N ASP A 140 -15.08 6.69 10.14
CA ASP A 140 -16.15 7.66 10.39
C ASP A 140 -15.68 8.88 11.20
N VAL A 141 -14.47 9.35 10.95
CA VAL A 141 -13.87 10.49 11.67
C VAL A 141 -14.59 11.78 11.25
N PRO A 142 -15.27 12.48 12.20
CA PRO A 142 -15.98 13.71 11.90
C PRO A 142 -15.05 14.75 11.27
N LYS A 143 -15.52 15.46 10.23
CA LYS A 143 -14.69 16.45 9.51
C LYS A 143 -14.09 17.53 10.42
N LYS A 144 -14.75 17.86 11.53
CA LYS A 144 -14.27 18.84 12.53
C LYS A 144 -13.08 18.34 13.36
N GLU A 145 -12.95 17.03 13.52
CA GLU A 145 -11.85 16.39 14.27
C GLU A 145 -10.65 16.06 13.37
N ARG A 146 -10.81 16.21 12.05
CA ARG A 146 -9.73 16.00 11.09
C ARG A 146 -8.68 17.11 11.21
N PRO A 147 -7.39 16.80 11.02
CA PRO A 147 -6.29 17.74 11.14
C PRO A 147 -6.41 18.86 10.12
N ASN A 148 -6.00 20.05 10.53
CA ASN A 148 -5.93 21.23 9.69
C ASN A 148 -4.94 20.99 8.53
N PHE A 149 -5.05 21.78 7.45
CA PHE A 149 -4.22 21.64 6.24
C PHE A 149 -2.72 21.42 6.52
N ILE A 150 -2.14 22.24 7.40
CA ILE A 150 -0.71 22.16 7.77
C ILE A 150 -0.39 20.86 8.51
N GLN A 151 -1.24 20.46 9.47
CA GLN A 151 -1.05 19.24 10.26
C GLN A 151 -1.15 17.99 9.37
N SER A 152 -2.11 17.94 8.46
CA SER A 152 -2.26 16.84 7.49
C SER A 152 -1.05 16.73 6.57
N ARG A 153 -0.50 17.87 6.12
CA ARG A 153 0.72 17.91 5.31
C ARG A 153 1.95 17.42 6.08
N LEU A 154 2.10 17.85 7.33
CA LEU A 154 3.22 17.43 8.17
C LEU A 154 3.16 15.92 8.46
N ARG A 155 1.98 15.38 8.77
CA ARG A 155 1.77 13.93 8.92
C ARG A 155 2.12 13.18 7.63
N GLY A 156 1.69 13.70 6.48
CA GLY A 156 2.06 13.15 5.18
C GLY A 156 3.57 13.14 4.94
N LEU A 157 4.27 14.22 5.27
CA LEU A 157 5.73 14.30 5.18
C LEU A 157 6.43 13.28 6.08
N VAL A 158 6.01 13.19 7.34
CA VAL A 158 6.53 12.19 8.29
C VAL A 158 6.31 10.78 7.74
N MET A 159 5.13 10.50 7.19
CA MET A 159 4.85 9.21 6.58
C MET A 159 5.77 8.92 5.39
N LEU A 160 6.03 9.89 4.51
CA LEU A 160 6.95 9.71 3.39
C LEU A 160 8.37 9.41 3.86
N VAL A 161 8.85 10.10 4.90
CA VAL A 161 10.17 9.85 5.49
C VAL A 161 10.25 8.44 6.09
N VAL A 162 9.21 8.01 6.82
CA VAL A 162 9.12 6.66 7.38
C VAL A 162 9.11 5.61 6.26
N LEU A 163 8.25 5.76 5.25
CA LEU A 163 8.16 4.87 4.09
C LEU A 163 9.50 4.78 3.36
N GLY A 164 10.12 5.92 3.04
CA GLY A 164 11.40 5.98 2.34
C GLY A 164 12.52 5.30 3.14
N THR A 165 12.62 5.60 4.44
CA THR A 165 13.65 5.01 5.33
C THR A 165 13.49 3.51 5.43
N ILE A 166 12.26 3.01 5.65
CA ILE A 166 11.99 1.57 5.74
C ILE A 166 12.28 0.87 4.41
N THR A 167 11.92 1.50 3.29
CA THR A 167 12.16 0.93 1.95
C THR A 167 13.66 0.81 1.67
N VAL A 168 14.44 1.86 1.95
CA VAL A 168 15.90 1.84 1.80
C VAL A 168 16.53 0.82 2.74
N ALA A 169 16.13 0.79 4.01
CA ALA A 169 16.62 -0.21 4.98
C ALA A 169 16.34 -1.65 4.51
N SER A 170 15.13 -1.91 4.00
CA SER A 170 14.73 -3.21 3.46
C SER A 170 15.57 -3.61 2.25
N ALA A 171 15.86 -2.67 1.34
CA ALA A 171 16.71 -2.90 0.19
C ALA A 171 18.15 -3.21 0.58
N VAL A 172 18.71 -2.50 1.56
CA VAL A 172 20.07 -2.76 2.08
C VAL A 172 20.15 -4.16 2.71
N VAL A 173 19.21 -4.53 3.57
CA VAL A 173 19.16 -5.85 4.20
C VAL A 173 19.06 -6.96 3.14
N SER A 174 18.22 -6.76 2.12
CA SER A 174 18.05 -7.72 1.03
C SER A 174 19.31 -7.83 0.16
N GLY A 175 19.97 -6.72 -0.15
CA GLY A 175 21.20 -6.68 -0.94
C GLY A 175 22.37 -7.38 -0.25
N LEU A 176 22.52 -7.18 1.07
CA LEU A 176 23.53 -7.89 1.87
C LEU A 176 23.27 -9.40 1.90
N GLY A 177 22.00 -9.82 2.00
CA GLY A 177 21.61 -11.23 1.94
C GLY A 177 21.90 -11.90 0.58
N ALA A 178 21.82 -11.14 -0.52
CA ALA A 178 22.11 -11.64 -1.86
C ALA A 178 23.63 -11.72 -2.16
N ALA A 179 24.42 -10.77 -1.67
CA ALA A 179 25.88 -10.75 -1.83
C ALA A 179 26.60 -11.84 -1.01
N GLY A 180 26.00 -12.26 0.11
CA GLY A 180 26.48 -13.35 0.96
C GLY A 180 26.17 -14.75 0.42
N SER A 181 26.51 -15.05 -0.84
CA SER A 181 26.18 -16.31 -1.53
C SER A 181 26.70 -17.60 -0.87
N GLY A 182 27.56 -17.50 0.16
CA GLY A 182 28.03 -18.63 0.99
C GLY A 182 27.43 -18.69 2.41
N LEU A 183 26.58 -17.74 2.79
CA LEU A 183 26.01 -17.67 4.13
C LEU A 183 24.66 -18.40 4.17
N GLY A 184 24.61 -19.48 4.96
CA GLY A 184 23.59 -20.54 4.90
C GLY A 184 22.13 -20.13 5.11
N VAL A 185 21.25 -21.13 4.99
CA VAL A 185 19.76 -21.04 5.07
C VAL A 185 19.26 -20.10 6.18
N ILE A 186 19.96 -20.05 7.31
CA ILE A 186 19.65 -19.18 8.45
C ILE A 186 19.60 -17.69 8.07
N LEU A 187 20.56 -17.18 7.29
CA LEU A 187 20.59 -15.77 6.90
C LEU A 187 19.49 -15.40 5.91
N ARG A 188 19.06 -16.34 5.06
CA ARG A 188 17.87 -16.17 4.20
C ARG A 188 16.59 -16.10 5.01
N ILE A 189 16.45 -16.98 6.01
CA ILE A 189 15.31 -16.96 6.94
C ILE A 189 15.30 -15.63 7.72
N VAL A 190 16.44 -15.18 8.21
CA VAL A 190 16.57 -13.91 8.93
C VAL A 190 16.23 -12.71 8.03
N ALA A 191 16.70 -12.69 6.78
CA ALA A 191 16.37 -11.63 5.83
C ALA A 191 14.87 -11.60 5.51
N PHE A 192 14.24 -12.77 5.30
CA PHE A 192 12.81 -12.90 5.06
C PHE A 192 11.98 -12.44 6.27
N LEU A 193 12.29 -12.95 7.47
CA LEU A 193 11.63 -12.55 8.71
C LEU A 193 11.85 -11.06 9.01
N GLY A 194 13.05 -10.54 8.78
CA GLY A 194 13.37 -9.12 8.91
C GLY A 194 12.54 -8.26 7.96
N GLY A 195 12.39 -8.67 6.70
CA GLY A 195 11.53 -8.00 5.72
C GLY A 195 10.05 -8.05 6.12
N PHE A 196 9.57 -9.17 6.66
CA PHE A 196 8.21 -9.29 7.18
C PHE A 196 7.97 -8.35 8.37
N VAL A 197 8.88 -8.33 9.35
CA VAL A 197 8.80 -7.45 10.53
C VAL A 197 8.86 -5.97 10.11
N LEU A 198 9.72 -5.61 9.16
CA LEU A 198 9.79 -4.25 8.63
C LEU A 198 8.49 -3.83 7.94
N ASN A 199 7.90 -4.70 7.12
CA ASN A 199 6.60 -4.42 6.49
C ASN A 199 5.47 -4.32 7.52
N LEU A 200 5.44 -5.21 8.51
CA LEU A 200 4.47 -5.13 9.61
C LEU A 200 4.62 -3.81 10.38
N ALA A 201 5.85 -3.41 10.72
CA ALA A 201 6.14 -2.15 11.37
C ALA A 201 5.71 -0.95 10.50
N LEU A 202 5.95 -1.02 9.18
CA LEU A 202 5.50 -0.01 8.22
C LEU A 202 3.98 0.12 8.22
N PHE A 203 3.24 -0.99 8.14
CA PHE A 203 1.77 -0.94 8.18
C PHE A 203 1.26 -0.40 9.51
N LEU A 204 1.84 -0.82 10.65
CA LEU A 204 1.47 -0.32 11.97
C LEU A 204 1.71 1.19 12.10
N LEU A 205 2.87 1.67 11.66
CA LEU A 205 3.20 3.08 11.64
C LEU A 205 2.30 3.86 10.68
N ALA A 206 1.99 3.29 9.51
CA ALA A 206 1.05 3.86 8.56
C ALA A 206 -0.31 4.08 9.21
N TYR A 207 -0.89 3.02 9.80
CA TYR A 207 -2.17 3.12 10.49
C TYR A 207 -2.14 4.16 11.61
N ARG A 208 -1.04 4.20 12.39
CA ARG A 208 -0.94 5.14 13.52
C ARG A 208 -0.72 6.60 13.11
N ILE A 209 0.01 6.84 12.03
CA ILE A 209 0.29 8.20 11.53
C ILE A 209 -0.90 8.74 10.74
N LEU A 210 -1.61 7.88 10.01
CA LEU A 210 -2.69 8.28 9.08
C LEU A 210 -4.08 8.25 9.71
N ALA A 211 -4.32 7.42 10.74
CA ALA A 211 -5.61 7.39 11.41
C ALA A 211 -5.69 8.51 12.46
N ASP A 212 -6.64 9.42 12.30
CA ASP A 212 -6.77 10.57 13.20
C ASP A 212 -7.56 10.27 14.49
N ARG A 213 -8.02 9.03 14.64
CA ARG A 213 -8.74 8.56 15.83
C ARG A 213 -7.78 7.89 16.82
N LYS A 214 -7.95 8.15 18.12
CA LYS A 214 -7.27 7.41 19.20
C LYS A 214 -7.83 5.99 19.25
N LEU A 215 -7.31 5.10 18.41
CA LEU A 215 -7.69 3.69 18.36
C LEU A 215 -6.80 2.87 19.30
N SER A 216 -7.38 1.85 19.93
CA SER A 216 -6.64 0.90 20.76
C SER A 216 -5.89 -0.11 19.88
N TRP A 217 -4.83 -0.72 20.40
CA TRP A 217 -4.02 -1.71 19.67
C TRP A 217 -4.82 -2.94 19.23
N ALA A 218 -5.89 -3.25 19.96
CA ALA A 218 -6.80 -4.35 19.65
C ALA A 218 -7.71 -4.06 18.44
N ASP A 219 -7.99 -2.78 18.13
CA ASP A 219 -8.97 -2.41 17.11
C ASP A 219 -8.42 -2.59 15.68
N PHE A 220 -7.10 -2.46 15.50
CA PHE A 220 -6.46 -2.59 14.19
C PHE A 220 -5.84 -3.95 13.93
N PHE A 221 -5.50 -4.74 14.95
CA PHE A 221 -4.79 -6.01 14.79
C PHE A 221 -5.45 -6.97 13.77
N PRO A 222 -6.79 -7.14 13.75
CA PRO A 222 -7.42 -8.00 12.75
C PRO A 222 -7.23 -7.47 11.33
N GLY A 223 -7.34 -6.15 11.15
CA GLY A 223 -7.17 -5.49 9.85
C GLY A 223 -5.72 -5.55 9.36
N THR A 224 -4.74 -5.30 10.22
CA THR A 224 -3.31 -5.42 9.87
C THR A 224 -2.93 -6.88 9.59
N ALA A 225 -3.49 -7.86 10.30
CA ALA A 225 -3.22 -9.27 10.01
C ALA A 225 -3.74 -9.67 8.61
N VAL A 226 -4.95 -9.25 8.24
CA VAL A 226 -5.50 -9.49 6.90
C VAL A 226 -4.69 -8.76 5.84
N ALA A 227 -4.32 -7.49 6.08
CA ALA A 227 -3.48 -6.72 5.15
C ALA A 227 -2.10 -7.36 4.96
N ALA A 228 -1.46 -7.84 6.04
CA ALA A 228 -0.19 -8.53 5.98
C ALA A 228 -0.30 -9.86 5.23
N ALA A 229 -1.37 -10.63 5.44
CA ALA A 229 -1.61 -11.88 4.70
C ALA A 229 -1.79 -11.60 3.19
N LEU A 230 -2.61 -10.60 2.83
CA LEU A 230 -2.79 -10.18 1.45
C LEU A 230 -1.49 -9.69 0.82
N TRP A 231 -0.67 -8.95 1.56
CA TRP A 231 0.65 -8.51 1.11
C TRP A 231 1.58 -9.68 0.80
N VAL A 232 1.62 -10.69 1.67
CA VAL A 232 2.41 -11.90 1.43
C VAL A 232 1.92 -12.63 0.17
N VAL A 233 0.60 -12.78 0.01
CA VAL A 233 0.03 -13.37 -1.22
C VAL A 233 0.44 -12.58 -2.45
N LEU A 234 0.38 -11.24 -2.39
CA LEU A 234 0.81 -10.38 -3.49
C LEU A 234 2.29 -10.60 -3.83
N GLN A 235 3.17 -10.68 -2.82
CA GLN A 235 4.60 -10.96 -3.05
C GLN A 235 4.85 -12.32 -3.72
N PHE A 236 4.00 -13.32 -3.47
CA PHE A 236 4.09 -14.61 -4.14
C PHE A 236 3.57 -14.58 -5.57
N VAL A 237 2.56 -13.75 -5.86
CA VAL A 237 1.90 -13.67 -7.17
C VAL A 237 2.63 -12.69 -8.11
N GLY A 238 3.25 -11.64 -7.59
CA GLY A 238 3.99 -10.62 -8.36
C GLY A 238 3.57 -9.20 -8.00
#